data_AF-A0A7S2Y057-F1
#
_entry.id   AF-A0A7S2Y057-F1
#
_cell.length_a   1.000
_cell.length_b   1.000
_cell.length_c   1.000
_cell.angle_alpha   90.00
_cell.angle_beta   90.00
_cell.angle_gamma   90.00
#
_symmetry.space_group_name_H-M   'P 1'
#
loop_
_entity.id
_entity.type
_entity.pdbx_description
1 polymer ?
#
loop_
_entity_poly.entity_id
_entity_poly.type
_entity_poly.pdbx_seq_one_letter_code
_entity_poly.pdbx_strand_id
1 'polypeptide(L)'
;EKSHQDALVDKNIPAGRSGTTCVVVVINKESGSIISANVGDSRAIIGKYQGGTCVSKALTLESTTKRPDERSRVEHVSKAEGGGGRIDAMGNVFYGPVGIAMTRALGDGVMRRAGIVPTPEIGVKMLCDNSPPDYAIIVLASDGVFDVLKNEEVIAIANNEIKNTSTLFLSKEEKVAAESVAAKSAACTIAETARQKWQAGLPFEVKIDDITCIVCYIFRVG
;
A
#
# COMPACT_ATOMS: atom_id res chain seq x y z
N GLU A 1 1.25 -2.09 24.16
CA GLU A 1 2.05 -0.90 24.58
C GLU A 1 3.38 -1.26 25.24
N LYS A 2 3.41 -1.98 26.37
CA LYS A 2 4.67 -2.30 27.08
C LYS A 2 5.69 -3.05 26.22
N SER A 3 5.24 -4.05 25.46
CA SER A 3 6.07 -4.83 24.54
C SER A 3 6.74 -4.02 23.42
N HIS A 4 6.13 -2.93 22.98
CA HIS A 4 6.69 -2.08 21.93
C HIS A 4 7.80 -1.18 22.50
N GLN A 5 7.59 -0.62 23.70
CA GLN A 5 8.63 0.17 24.37
C GLN A 5 9.80 -0.70 24.84
N ASP A 6 9.54 -1.91 25.34
CA ASP A 6 10.59 -2.84 25.78
C ASP A 6 11.50 -3.26 24.59
N ALA A 7 10.93 -3.46 23.40
CA ALA A 7 11.66 -3.81 22.18
C ALA A 7 12.55 -2.68 21.61
N LEU A 8 12.28 -1.42 21.96
CA LEU A 8 13.11 -0.27 21.53
C LEU A 8 14.46 -0.20 22.27
N VAL A 9 14.55 -0.81 23.45
CA VAL A 9 15.71 -0.65 24.35
C VAL A 9 16.65 -1.86 24.31
N ASP A 10 16.13 -3.06 24.03
CA ASP A 10 16.92 -4.29 24.01
C ASP A 10 17.08 -4.86 22.58
N LYS A 11 18.29 -4.73 22.03
CA LYS A 11 18.68 -5.25 20.70
C LYS A 11 18.66 -6.78 20.61
N ASN A 12 18.52 -7.48 21.74
CA ASN A 12 18.43 -8.94 21.80
C ASN A 12 16.97 -9.43 21.85
N ILE A 13 15.98 -8.54 21.95
CA ILE A 13 14.57 -8.93 21.78
C ILE A 13 14.36 -9.23 20.30
N PRO A 14 14.11 -10.50 19.92
CA PRO A 14 13.79 -10.81 18.54
C PRO A 14 12.53 -10.02 18.16
N ALA A 15 12.42 -9.55 16.93
CA ALA A 15 11.15 -9.12 16.32
C ALA A 15 10.22 -10.34 16.17
N GLY A 16 9.89 -10.98 17.29
CA GLY A 16 9.30 -12.30 17.35
C GLY A 16 7.80 -12.24 17.19
N ARG A 17 7.14 -11.25 17.79
CA ARG A 17 5.67 -11.11 17.82
C ARG A 17 5.18 -9.73 17.35
N SER A 18 6.06 -8.95 16.73
CA SER A 18 5.71 -7.71 16.07
C SER A 18 6.21 -7.81 14.64
N GLY A 19 5.38 -7.40 13.71
CA GLY A 19 5.76 -7.23 12.32
C GLY A 19 5.11 -6.00 11.72
N THR A 20 5.43 -5.77 10.46
CA THR A 20 4.97 -4.63 9.69
C THR A 20 4.87 -5.00 8.22
N THR A 21 3.95 -4.33 7.53
CA THR A 21 3.97 -4.27 6.07
C THR A 21 5.11 -3.36 5.60
N CYS A 22 5.43 -3.42 4.32
CA CYS A 22 6.28 -2.45 3.65
C CYS A 22 5.95 -2.43 2.15
N VAL A 23 5.53 -1.29 1.65
CA VAL A 23 5.40 -1.02 0.23
C VAL A 23 6.35 0.12 -0.15
N VAL A 24 7.14 -0.10 -1.20
CA VAL A 24 8.13 0.86 -1.71
C VAL A 24 7.96 1.01 -3.22
N VAL A 25 8.11 2.25 -3.70
CA VAL A 25 8.18 2.56 -5.13
C VAL A 25 9.44 3.40 -5.38
N VAL A 26 10.26 2.94 -6.32
CA VAL A 26 11.45 3.63 -6.81
C VAL A 26 11.19 4.07 -8.25
N ILE A 27 11.37 5.35 -8.53
CA ILE A 27 11.17 5.94 -9.86
C ILE A 27 12.55 6.33 -10.40
N ASN A 28 12.97 5.69 -11.47
CA ASN A 28 14.15 6.12 -12.21
C ASN A 28 13.73 7.21 -13.22
N LYS A 29 14.19 8.44 -12.99
CA LYS A 29 13.85 9.60 -13.83
C LYS A 29 14.48 9.53 -15.22
N GLU A 30 15.63 8.88 -15.37
CA GLU A 30 16.36 8.79 -16.64
C GLU A 30 15.72 7.75 -17.56
N SER A 31 15.43 6.55 -17.04
CA SER A 31 14.81 5.48 -17.82
C SER A 31 13.28 5.57 -17.88
N GLY A 32 12.65 6.26 -16.93
CA GLY A 32 11.20 6.24 -16.74
C GLY A 32 10.67 4.93 -16.16
N SER A 33 11.54 4.05 -15.65
CA SER A 33 11.12 2.81 -15.00
C SER A 33 10.62 3.05 -13.58
N ILE A 34 9.52 2.39 -13.24
CA ILE A 34 8.94 2.33 -11.90
C ILE A 34 9.17 0.92 -11.37
N ILE A 35 9.95 0.82 -10.29
CA ILE A 35 10.21 -0.43 -9.57
C ILE A 35 9.38 -0.39 -8.30
N SER A 36 8.55 -1.40 -8.07
CA SER A 36 7.75 -1.55 -6.86
C SER A 36 8.17 -2.80 -6.10
N ALA A 37 8.14 -2.74 -4.77
CA ALA A 37 8.38 -3.88 -3.90
C ALA A 37 7.33 -3.88 -2.78
N ASN A 38 6.71 -5.03 -2.52
CA ASN A 38 5.68 -5.15 -1.48
C ASN A 38 5.88 -6.37 -0.57
N VAL A 39 5.72 -6.14 0.72
CA VAL A 39 5.59 -7.14 1.79
C VAL A 39 4.33 -6.76 2.57
N GLY A 40 3.30 -7.59 2.49
CA GLY A 40 2.05 -7.38 3.23
C GLY A 40 0.88 -6.94 2.35
N ASP A 41 -0.12 -6.34 2.98
CA ASP A 41 -1.40 -5.91 2.41
C ASP A 41 -1.53 -4.38 2.25
N SER A 42 -0.46 -3.63 2.50
CA SER A 42 -0.32 -2.30 1.90
C SER A 42 -0.17 -2.40 0.38
N ARG A 43 -0.53 -1.33 -0.34
CA ARG A 43 -0.62 -1.36 -1.80
C ARG A 43 -0.14 -0.05 -2.43
N ALA A 44 0.49 -0.19 -3.60
CA ALA A 44 0.84 0.92 -4.48
C ALA A 44 0.01 0.83 -5.77
N ILE A 45 -0.51 1.96 -6.22
CA ILE A 45 -1.28 2.10 -7.45
C ILE A 45 -0.77 3.28 -8.28
N ILE A 46 -1.05 3.26 -9.58
CA ILE A 46 -0.76 4.35 -10.51
C ILE A 46 -2.00 4.74 -11.31
N GLY A 47 -2.28 6.03 -11.39
CA GLY A 47 -3.17 6.65 -12.36
C GLY A 47 -2.34 7.28 -13.47
N LYS A 48 -2.63 6.97 -14.74
CA LYS A 48 -2.02 7.65 -15.89
C LYS A 48 -3.08 8.53 -16.55
N TYR A 49 -2.84 9.85 -16.55
CA TYR A 49 -3.73 10.81 -17.19
C TYR A 49 -3.27 11.11 -18.62
N GLN A 50 -4.13 10.89 -19.60
CA GLN A 50 -3.84 11.16 -20.99
C GLN A 50 -5.11 11.56 -21.74
N GLY A 51 -5.08 12.71 -22.41
CA GLY A 51 -6.16 13.11 -23.32
C GLY A 51 -7.53 13.21 -22.65
N GLY A 52 -7.58 13.71 -21.41
CA GLY A 52 -8.83 13.85 -20.65
C GLY A 52 -9.19 12.66 -19.74
N THR A 53 -8.58 11.50 -19.96
CA THR A 53 -8.92 10.25 -19.25
C THR A 53 -7.83 9.86 -18.27
N CYS A 54 -8.21 9.40 -17.07
CA CYS A 54 -7.28 8.83 -16.09
C CYS A 54 -7.53 7.34 -15.94
N VAL A 55 -6.52 6.49 -16.20
CA VAL A 55 -6.64 5.04 -16.05
C VAL A 55 -5.86 4.59 -14.83
N SER A 56 -6.55 3.92 -13.88
CA SER A 56 -5.95 3.34 -12.68
C SER A 56 -5.42 1.93 -12.94
N LYS A 57 -4.26 1.60 -12.39
CA LYS A 57 -3.65 0.26 -12.40
C LYS A 57 -2.90 0.01 -11.09
N ALA A 58 -2.92 -1.23 -10.61
CA ALA A 58 -2.11 -1.63 -9.47
C ALA A 58 -0.62 -1.70 -9.85
N LEU A 59 0.27 -1.16 -9.01
CA LEU A 59 1.74 -1.34 -9.10
C LEU A 59 2.21 -2.53 -8.27
N THR A 60 1.52 -2.83 -7.18
CA THR A 60 1.74 -4.00 -6.33
C THR A 60 0.43 -4.72 -6.08
N LEU A 61 0.54 -5.96 -5.63
CA LEU A 61 -0.58 -6.76 -5.18
C LEU A 61 -0.43 -7.05 -3.69
N GLU A 62 -1.54 -7.10 -2.99
CA GLU A 62 -1.57 -7.45 -1.57
C GLU A 62 -1.21 -8.91 -1.39
N SER A 63 -0.30 -9.19 -0.47
CA SER A 63 0.15 -10.55 -0.17
C SER A 63 -0.78 -11.16 0.88
N THR A 64 -1.96 -11.63 0.48
CA THR A 64 -2.96 -12.25 1.39
C THR A 64 -3.33 -13.66 0.91
N THR A 65 -3.98 -14.46 1.76
CA THR A 65 -4.46 -15.80 1.35
C THR A 65 -5.66 -15.75 0.41
N LYS A 66 -6.22 -14.56 0.15
CA LYS A 66 -7.20 -14.34 -0.92
C LYS A 66 -6.57 -14.60 -2.29
N ARG A 67 -5.24 -14.48 -2.40
CA ARG A 67 -4.48 -14.90 -3.57
C ARG A 67 -4.20 -16.40 -3.55
N PRO A 68 -4.61 -17.16 -4.60
CA PRO A 68 -4.43 -18.62 -4.63
C PRO A 68 -2.96 -19.06 -4.57
N ASP A 69 -2.05 -18.30 -5.17
CA ASP A 69 -0.61 -18.58 -5.18
C ASP A 69 0.00 -18.40 -3.78
N GLU A 70 -0.30 -17.29 -3.09
CA GLU A 70 0.17 -17.06 -1.72
C GLU A 70 -0.44 -18.04 -0.73
N ARG A 71 -1.74 -18.37 -0.87
CA ARG A 71 -2.39 -19.40 -0.05
C ARG A 71 -1.68 -20.74 -0.18
N SER A 72 -1.45 -21.19 -1.42
CA SER A 72 -0.78 -22.47 -1.69
C SER A 72 0.64 -22.48 -1.12
N ARG A 73 1.38 -21.37 -1.24
CA ARG A 73 2.72 -21.20 -0.67
C ARG A 73 2.71 -21.32 0.85
N VAL A 74 1.81 -20.61 1.52
CA VAL A 74 1.66 -20.62 2.98
C VAL A 74 1.33 -22.03 3.49
N GLU A 75 0.35 -22.70 2.87
CA GLU A 75 -0.03 -24.07 3.23
C GLU A 75 1.12 -25.06 3.02
N HIS A 76 1.88 -24.93 1.92
CA HIS A 76 3.04 -25.79 1.64
C HIS A 76 4.16 -25.60 2.67
N VAL A 77 4.58 -24.36 2.92
CA VAL A 77 5.65 -24.07 3.89
C VAL A 77 5.23 -24.48 5.30
N SER A 78 3.98 -24.21 5.69
CA SER A 78 3.53 -24.60 7.03
C SER A 78 3.52 -26.11 7.24
N LYS A 79 3.18 -26.90 6.22
CA LYS A 79 3.30 -28.37 6.28
C LYS A 79 4.76 -28.81 6.39
N ALA A 80 5.66 -28.20 5.63
CA ALA A 80 7.09 -28.51 5.67
C ALA A 80 7.73 -28.20 7.04
N GLU A 81 7.26 -27.15 7.72
CA GLU A 81 7.70 -26.74 9.07
C GLU A 81 7.03 -27.54 10.22
N GLY A 82 6.45 -28.70 9.92
CA GLY A 82 5.88 -29.62 10.92
C GLY A 82 4.38 -29.44 11.20
N GLY A 83 3.66 -28.64 10.40
CA GLY A 83 2.21 -28.57 10.42
C GLY A 83 1.65 -27.93 11.70
N GLY A 84 1.71 -26.60 11.80
CA GLY A 84 1.13 -25.83 12.92
C GLY A 84 0.45 -24.52 12.51
N GLY A 85 0.56 -24.13 11.23
CA GLY A 85 -0.15 -23.00 10.67
C GLY A 85 -1.57 -23.39 10.24
N ARG A 86 -2.53 -22.51 10.48
CA ARG A 86 -3.91 -22.66 10.00
C ARG A 86 -4.38 -21.38 9.34
N ILE A 87 -5.28 -21.50 8.35
CA ILE A 87 -5.94 -20.36 7.71
C ILE A 87 -7.40 -20.39 8.14
N ASP A 88 -7.92 -19.28 8.67
CA ASP A 88 -9.34 -19.18 9.04
C ASP A 88 -10.25 -18.93 7.81
N ALA A 89 -11.56 -18.83 8.05
CA ALA A 89 -12.54 -18.58 6.98
C ALA A 89 -12.40 -17.18 6.35
N MET A 90 -11.80 -16.22 7.05
CA MET A 90 -11.57 -14.85 6.56
C MET A 90 -10.23 -14.73 5.82
N GLY A 91 -9.42 -15.78 5.84
CA GLY A 91 -8.11 -15.81 5.19
C GLY A 91 -6.95 -15.39 6.09
N ASN A 92 -7.17 -15.21 7.39
CA ASN A 92 -6.07 -14.90 8.31
C ASN A 92 -5.26 -16.17 8.61
N VAL A 93 -3.94 -16.02 8.66
CA VAL A 93 -3.00 -17.09 9.00
C VAL A 93 -2.74 -17.07 10.50
N PHE A 94 -2.77 -18.23 11.15
CA PHE A 94 -2.49 -18.37 12.57
C PHE A 94 -1.40 -19.40 12.85
N TYR A 95 -0.59 -19.13 13.87
CA TYR A 95 0.31 -20.09 14.50
C TYR A 95 0.06 -20.08 16.01
N GLY A 96 -0.61 -21.12 16.53
CA GLY A 96 -1.11 -21.12 17.90
C GLY A 96 -2.08 -19.95 18.16
N PRO A 97 -1.83 -19.09 19.17
CA PRO A 97 -2.67 -17.93 19.49
C PRO A 97 -2.36 -16.68 18.65
N VAL A 98 -1.28 -16.68 17.86
CA VAL A 98 -0.86 -15.52 17.06
C VAL A 98 -1.53 -15.58 15.69
N GLY A 99 -2.10 -14.47 15.24
CA GLY A 99 -2.78 -14.34 13.95
C GLY A 99 -2.25 -13.15 13.14
N ILE A 100 -2.29 -13.27 11.82
CA ILE A 100 -1.87 -12.25 10.87
C ILE A 100 -2.76 -12.29 9.62
N ALA A 101 -3.12 -11.13 9.07
CA ALA A 101 -4.00 -11.03 7.89
C ALA A 101 -3.27 -11.21 6.55
N MET A 102 -1.96 -10.96 6.55
CA MET A 102 -1.09 -11.06 5.39
C MET A 102 -0.22 -12.32 5.39
N THR A 103 0.34 -12.65 4.24
CA THR A 103 1.17 -13.85 3.99
C THR A 103 2.66 -13.52 3.89
N ARG A 104 2.99 -12.23 3.86
CA ARG A 104 4.35 -11.70 3.87
C ARG A 104 4.43 -10.53 4.84
N ALA A 105 5.40 -10.53 5.74
CA ALA A 105 5.60 -9.48 6.74
C ALA A 105 7.08 -9.33 7.08
N LEU A 106 7.51 -8.11 7.38
CA LEU A 106 8.81 -7.88 8.02
C LEU A 106 8.63 -8.06 9.53
N GLY A 107 9.53 -8.79 10.18
CA GLY A 107 9.32 -9.18 11.58
C GLY A 107 8.50 -10.46 11.69
N ASP A 108 7.57 -10.51 12.65
CA ASP A 108 6.68 -11.66 12.94
C ASP A 108 7.40 -13.02 12.88
N GLY A 109 8.58 -13.11 13.49
CA GLY A 109 9.44 -14.28 13.39
C GLY A 109 8.76 -15.59 13.78
N VAL A 110 7.79 -15.57 14.72
CA VAL A 110 6.99 -16.73 15.10
C VAL A 110 6.13 -17.27 13.95
N MET A 111 5.70 -16.39 13.04
CA MET A 111 4.79 -16.73 11.95
C MET A 111 5.52 -17.36 10.75
N ARG A 112 6.86 -17.40 10.75
CA ARG A 112 7.64 -18.14 9.75
C ARG A 112 7.23 -19.61 9.66
N ARG A 113 6.93 -20.23 10.80
CA ARG A 113 6.45 -21.63 10.88
C ARG A 113 5.04 -21.82 10.32
N ALA A 114 4.26 -20.75 10.22
CA ALA A 114 2.99 -20.74 9.51
C ALA A 114 3.14 -20.33 8.04
N GLY A 115 4.36 -20.18 7.52
CA GLY A 115 4.60 -19.87 6.11
C GLY A 115 4.67 -18.37 5.79
N ILE A 116 4.74 -17.49 6.79
CA ILE A 116 4.94 -16.05 6.56
C ILE A 116 6.39 -15.76 6.22
N VAL A 117 6.63 -14.99 5.16
CA VAL A 117 7.99 -14.70 4.67
C VAL A 117 8.24 -13.20 4.52
N PRO A 118 9.46 -12.70 4.76
CA PRO A 118 9.78 -11.28 4.60
C PRO A 118 10.17 -10.90 3.16
N THR A 119 10.17 -11.86 2.23
CA THR A 119 10.64 -11.65 0.86
C THR A 119 9.62 -10.82 0.06
N PRO A 120 9.98 -9.65 -0.47
CA PRO A 120 9.04 -8.82 -1.24
C PRO A 120 8.65 -9.46 -2.57
N GLU A 121 7.44 -9.16 -3.04
CA GLU A 121 7.09 -9.28 -4.46
C GLU A 121 7.55 -8.00 -5.18
N ILE A 122 8.36 -8.15 -6.24
CA ILE A 122 8.95 -7.04 -6.97
C ILE A 122 8.29 -6.93 -8.35
N GLY A 123 7.87 -5.72 -8.72
CA GLY A 123 7.33 -5.39 -10.03
C GLY A 123 8.16 -4.31 -10.72
N VAL A 124 8.26 -4.38 -12.05
CA VAL A 124 8.86 -3.33 -12.88
C VAL A 124 7.87 -2.94 -13.96
N LYS A 125 7.58 -1.65 -14.09
CA LYS A 125 6.71 -1.09 -15.14
C LYS A 125 7.34 0.17 -15.71
N MET A 126 7.01 0.50 -16.96
CA MET A 126 7.39 1.79 -17.51
C MET A 126 6.30 2.83 -17.25
N LEU A 127 6.73 4.05 -16.96
CA LEU A 127 5.82 5.20 -16.92
C LEU A 127 5.18 5.41 -18.30
N CYS A 128 5.95 5.20 -19.37
CA CYS A 128 5.54 5.35 -20.76
C CYS A 128 5.88 4.06 -21.53
N ASP A 129 4.86 3.37 -22.06
CA ASP A 129 5.08 2.20 -22.93
C ASP A 129 5.03 2.59 -24.43
N ASN A 130 4.23 3.62 -24.79
CA ASN A 130 4.06 4.12 -26.17
C ASN A 130 4.00 5.65 -26.20
N SER A 131 2.89 6.21 -25.73
CA SER A 131 2.65 7.65 -25.62
C SER A 131 2.78 8.10 -24.17
N PRO A 132 3.57 9.15 -23.88
CA PRO A 132 3.70 9.64 -22.51
C PRO A 132 2.36 10.21 -22.02
N PRO A 133 1.95 9.92 -20.77
CA PRO A 133 0.81 10.60 -20.16
C PRO A 133 1.15 12.08 -19.93
N ASP A 134 0.12 12.92 -19.81
CA ASP A 134 0.30 14.34 -19.47
C ASP A 134 0.89 14.45 -18.05
N TYR A 135 0.37 13.62 -17.14
CA TYR A 135 0.95 13.36 -15.82
C TYR A 135 0.54 11.99 -15.30
N ALA A 136 1.29 11.49 -14.31
CA ALA A 136 0.94 10.30 -13.56
C ALA A 136 0.75 10.60 -12.08
N ILE A 137 -0.10 9.82 -11.45
CA ILE A 137 -0.42 9.87 -10.03
C ILE A 137 0.02 8.54 -9.44
N ILE A 138 0.94 8.54 -8.49
CA ILE A 138 1.30 7.34 -7.72
C ILE A 138 0.74 7.50 -6.32
N VAL A 139 0.02 6.48 -5.84
CA VAL A 139 -0.52 6.43 -4.48
C VAL A 139 -0.01 5.18 -3.79
N LEU A 140 0.56 5.35 -2.59
CA LEU A 140 0.92 4.26 -1.68
C LEU A 140 0.06 4.44 -0.42
N ALA A 141 -0.63 3.40 0.02
CA ALA A 141 -1.43 3.47 1.23
C ALA A 141 -1.51 2.12 1.95
N SER A 142 -1.85 2.18 3.25
CA SER A 142 -2.21 1.00 4.04
C SER A 142 -3.58 0.43 3.60
N ASP A 143 -3.86 -0.79 4.05
CA ASP A 143 -5.17 -1.44 3.98
C ASP A 143 -6.29 -0.60 4.62
N GLY A 144 -5.99 0.22 5.63
CA GLY A 144 -6.92 1.24 6.14
C GLY A 144 -7.56 2.13 5.06
N VAL A 145 -6.90 2.30 3.91
CA VAL A 145 -7.50 2.88 2.68
C VAL A 145 -8.15 1.82 1.80
N PHE A 146 -7.42 0.77 1.43
CA PHE A 146 -7.79 -0.15 0.36
C PHE A 146 -8.87 -1.19 0.73
N ASP A 147 -9.14 -1.39 2.01
CA ASP A 147 -10.25 -2.23 2.48
C ASP A 147 -11.61 -1.57 2.24
N VAL A 148 -11.64 -0.23 2.12
CA VAL A 148 -12.89 0.55 1.98
C VAL A 148 -12.96 1.38 0.70
N LEU A 149 -11.84 1.61 0.02
CA LEU A 149 -11.76 2.35 -1.25
C LEU A 149 -11.18 1.50 -2.38
N LYS A 150 -11.83 1.53 -3.53
CA LYS A 150 -11.31 0.93 -4.77
C LYS A 150 -10.19 1.78 -5.36
N ASN A 151 -9.31 1.15 -6.14
CA ASN A 151 -8.19 1.83 -6.80
C ASN A 151 -8.65 3.01 -7.68
N GLU A 152 -9.79 2.87 -8.35
CA GLU A 152 -10.36 3.91 -9.22
C GLU A 152 -10.88 5.10 -8.41
N GLU A 153 -11.48 4.85 -7.24
CA GLU A 153 -11.94 5.91 -6.34
C GLU A 153 -10.75 6.71 -5.79
N VAL A 154 -9.70 6.03 -5.35
CA VAL A 154 -8.46 6.66 -4.84
C VAL A 154 -7.81 7.53 -5.91
N ILE A 155 -7.64 7.01 -7.13
CA ILE A 155 -7.08 7.78 -8.25
C ILE A 155 -8.01 8.93 -8.64
N ALA A 156 -9.33 8.75 -8.64
CA ALA A 156 -10.26 9.82 -8.96
C ALA A 156 -10.17 10.99 -7.97
N ILE A 157 -10.08 10.72 -6.67
CA ILE A 157 -9.90 11.75 -5.64
C ILE A 157 -8.60 12.54 -5.89
N ALA A 158 -7.46 11.84 -6.03
CA ALA A 158 -6.19 12.51 -6.30
C ALA A 158 -6.20 13.31 -7.62
N ASN A 159 -6.81 12.75 -8.67
CA ASN A 159 -6.93 13.40 -9.97
C ASN A 159 -7.80 14.67 -9.91
N ASN A 160 -8.82 14.71 -9.06
CA ASN A 160 -9.66 15.90 -8.90
C ASN A 160 -8.89 17.03 -8.18
N GLU A 161 -8.12 16.71 -7.15
CA GLU A 161 -7.31 17.69 -6.41
C GLU A 161 -6.30 18.39 -7.31
N ILE A 162 -5.58 17.62 -8.15
CA ILE A 162 -4.60 18.23 -9.06
C ILE A 162 -5.26 19.04 -10.19
N LYS A 163 -6.41 18.60 -10.71
CA LYS A 163 -7.17 19.37 -11.71
C LYS A 163 -7.69 20.70 -11.18
N ASN A 164 -8.01 20.77 -9.89
CA ASN A 164 -8.46 21.99 -9.23
C ASN A 164 -7.30 22.94 -8.87
N THR A 165 -6.05 22.51 -9.06
CA THR A 165 -4.87 23.31 -8.80
C THR A 165 -4.55 24.18 -10.02
N SER A 166 -4.78 25.49 -9.91
CA SER A 166 -4.45 26.44 -10.98
C SER A 166 -2.93 26.67 -11.05
N THR A 167 -2.31 26.26 -12.17
CA THR A 167 -0.86 26.38 -12.38
C THR A 167 -0.46 27.19 -13.60
N LEU A 168 -1.44 27.72 -14.36
CA LEU A 168 -1.23 28.34 -15.69
C LEU A 168 -0.28 29.55 -15.68
N PHE A 169 -0.22 30.31 -14.59
CA PHE A 169 0.56 31.55 -14.48
C PHE A 169 1.69 31.48 -13.45
N LEU A 170 1.97 30.28 -12.92
CA LEU A 170 2.98 30.09 -11.88
C LEU A 170 4.37 29.89 -12.48
N SER A 171 5.39 30.43 -11.79
CA SER A 171 6.79 30.07 -12.00
C SER A 171 7.04 28.59 -11.73
N LYS A 172 8.23 28.08 -12.08
CA LYS A 172 8.56 26.67 -11.89
C LYS A 172 8.53 26.28 -10.41
N GLU A 173 9.06 27.13 -9.55
CA GLU A 173 9.11 26.92 -8.10
C GLU A 173 7.70 26.95 -7.49
N GLU A 174 6.85 27.88 -7.92
CA GLU A 174 5.47 27.97 -7.49
C GLU A 174 4.63 26.78 -7.94
N LYS A 175 4.86 26.25 -9.16
CA LYS A 175 4.21 25.02 -9.64
C LYS A 175 4.52 23.84 -8.74
N VAL A 176 5.81 23.61 -8.42
CA VAL A 176 6.23 22.53 -7.53
C VAL A 176 5.59 22.68 -6.14
N ALA A 177 5.52 23.90 -5.61
CA ALA A 177 4.86 24.17 -4.34
C ALA A 177 3.35 23.86 -4.40
N ALA A 178 2.65 24.31 -5.45
CA ALA A 178 1.23 24.06 -5.66
C ALA A 178 0.93 22.57 -5.81
N GLU A 179 1.74 21.83 -6.57
CA GLU A 179 1.63 20.38 -6.75
C GLU A 179 1.85 19.63 -5.43
N SER A 180 2.79 20.08 -4.59
CA SER A 180 3.03 19.52 -3.25
C SER A 180 1.83 19.74 -2.33
N VAL A 181 1.21 20.93 -2.37
CA VAL A 181 -0.03 21.21 -1.63
C VAL A 181 -1.17 20.33 -2.12
N ALA A 182 -1.33 20.17 -3.43
CA ALA A 182 -2.34 19.30 -4.02
C ALA A 182 -2.14 17.82 -3.62
N ALA A 183 -0.89 17.37 -3.52
CA ALA A 183 -0.57 16.00 -3.12
C ALA A 183 -0.94 15.75 -1.65
N LYS A 184 -0.62 16.71 -0.78
CA LYS A 184 -1.03 16.66 0.63
C LYS A 184 -2.55 16.71 0.78
N SER A 185 -3.22 17.59 0.05
CA SER A 185 -4.69 17.70 0.02
C SER A 185 -5.32 16.37 -0.39
N ALA A 186 -4.87 15.78 -1.49
CA ALA A 186 -5.31 14.47 -1.96
C ALA A 186 -5.11 13.36 -0.93
N ALA A 187 -3.94 13.28 -0.30
CA ALA A 187 -3.68 12.28 0.73
C ALA A 187 -4.65 12.45 1.92
N CYS A 188 -4.90 13.68 2.37
CA CYS A 188 -5.87 13.98 3.42
C CYS A 188 -7.31 13.61 3.00
N THR A 189 -7.74 13.98 1.80
CA THR A 189 -9.09 13.68 1.29
C THR A 189 -9.29 12.17 1.16
N ILE A 190 -8.30 11.42 0.66
CA ILE A 190 -8.35 9.95 0.59
C ILE A 190 -8.49 9.35 1.98
N ALA A 191 -7.65 9.77 2.93
CA ALA A 191 -7.66 9.24 4.29
C ALA A 191 -8.99 9.53 5.01
N GLU A 192 -9.52 10.75 4.88
CA GLU A 192 -10.79 11.14 5.48
C GLU A 192 -11.98 10.41 4.84
N THR A 193 -11.96 10.22 3.52
CA THR A 193 -12.99 9.44 2.82
C THR A 193 -12.98 7.98 3.29
N ALA A 194 -11.79 7.38 3.45
CA ALA A 194 -11.65 6.03 4.00
C ALA A 194 -12.19 5.96 5.44
N ARG A 195 -11.81 6.92 6.30
CA ARG A 195 -12.31 7.03 7.68
C ARG A 195 -13.84 7.08 7.74
N GLN A 196 -14.46 7.91 6.90
CA GLN A 196 -15.91 8.03 6.83
C GLN A 196 -16.58 6.72 6.36
N LYS A 197 -15.99 6.02 5.38
CA LYS A 197 -16.51 4.72 4.95
C LYS A 197 -16.40 3.64 6.02
N TRP A 198 -15.33 3.62 6.81
CA TRP A 198 -15.23 2.75 7.99
C TRP A 198 -16.37 3.04 8.99
N GLN A 199 -16.68 4.31 9.23
CA GLN A 199 -17.75 4.71 10.15
C GLN A 199 -19.16 4.43 9.62
N ALA A 200 -19.36 4.45 8.30
CA ALA A 200 -20.65 4.29 7.65
C ALA A 200 -21.02 2.80 7.56
N GLY A 201 -21.58 2.21 8.62
CA GLY A 201 -22.18 0.88 8.47
C GLY A 201 -22.53 0.06 9.70
N LEU A 202 -22.32 0.52 10.94
CA LEU A 202 -22.59 -0.33 12.11
C LEU A 202 -23.28 0.43 13.27
N PRO A 203 -24.21 -0.22 13.98
CA PRO A 203 -24.90 0.35 15.15
C PRO A 203 -24.02 0.42 16.42
N PHE A 204 -22.74 0.07 16.32
CA PHE A 204 -21.78 0.04 17.43
C PHE A 204 -20.48 0.74 17.03
N GLU A 205 -19.65 1.05 18.02
CA GLU A 205 -18.33 1.68 17.84
C GLU A 205 -17.47 0.85 16.86
N VAL A 206 -17.23 1.39 15.67
CA VAL A 206 -16.42 0.72 14.64
C VAL A 206 -14.95 0.85 15.03
N LYS A 207 -14.24 -0.28 15.10
CA LYS A 207 -12.79 -0.26 15.11
C LYS A 207 -12.30 0.17 13.72
N ILE A 208 -11.88 1.42 13.62
CA ILE A 208 -11.23 1.98 12.44
C ILE A 208 -9.76 1.56 12.47
N ASP A 209 -9.22 1.15 11.34
CA ASP A 209 -7.79 0.84 11.23
C ASP A 209 -6.92 2.10 11.10
N ASP A 210 -5.61 1.95 11.26
CA ASP A 210 -4.67 3.06 11.00
C ASP A 210 -4.63 3.38 9.50
N ILE A 211 -4.93 4.64 9.16
CA ILE A 211 -5.00 5.11 7.78
C ILE A 211 -3.77 5.92 7.43
N THR A 212 -2.92 5.38 6.55
CA THR A 212 -1.75 6.09 6.01
C THR A 212 -1.86 6.16 4.50
N CYS A 213 -1.66 7.35 3.91
CA CYS A 213 -1.70 7.56 2.47
C CYS A 213 -0.61 8.55 2.02
N ILE A 214 0.09 8.20 0.94
CA ILE A 214 1.09 9.04 0.27
C ILE A 214 0.62 9.21 -1.18
N VAL A 215 0.57 10.45 -1.66
CA VAL A 215 0.27 10.79 -3.05
C VAL A 215 1.48 11.49 -3.67
N CYS A 216 1.85 11.09 -4.87
CA CYS A 216 2.92 11.68 -5.65
C CYS A 216 2.45 11.95 -7.08
N TYR A 217 2.58 13.20 -7.52
CA TYR A 217 2.36 13.57 -8.92
C TYR A 217 3.68 13.58 -9.68
N ILE A 218 3.66 13.02 -10.88
CA ILE A 218 4.80 12.97 -11.79
C ILE A 218 4.40 13.68 -13.07
N PHE A 219 4.97 14.87 -13.28
CA PHE A 219 4.79 15.66 -14.48
C PHE A 219 5.97 15.47 -15.43
N ARG A 220 5.69 15.54 -16.73
CA ARG A 220 6.76 15.68 -17.71
C ARG A 220 7.39 17.07 -17.53
N VAL A 221 8.69 17.11 -17.29
CA VAL A 221 9.44 18.36 -17.41
C VAL A 221 9.51 18.69 -18.89
N GLY A 222 8.87 19.80 -19.28
CA GLY A 222 8.98 20.37 -20.62
C GLY A 222 10.38 20.89 -20.91
#